data_AF-A0A2E2YEU6-F1
#
_entry.id   AF-A0A2E2YEU6-F1
#
_cell.length_a   1.000
_cell.length_b   1.000
_cell.length_c   1.000
_cell.angle_alpha   90.00
_cell.angle_beta   90.00
_cell.angle_gamma   90.00
#
_symmetry.space_group_name_H-M   'P 1'
#
loop_
_entity.id
_entity.type
_entity.pdbx_description
1 polymer ?
#
loop_
_entity_poly.entity_id
_entity_poly.type
_entity_poly.pdbx_seq_one_letter_code
_entity_poly.pdbx_strand_id
1 'polypeptide(L)' 'MHTAKVYEKVANIIPADELRGLSHGQTDALEELLAELLNIHDGDIEEITYDEIDEAFRKAKTF' A
#
# COMPACT_ATOMS: atom_id res chain seq x y z
N MET A 1 -6.54 12.43 -7.70
CA MET A 1 -5.93 13.05 -6.50
C MET A 1 -5.94 12.11 -5.28
N HIS A 2 -6.05 10.79 -5.49
CA HIS A 2 -6.13 9.76 -4.45
C HIS A 2 -4.77 9.13 -4.14
N THR A 3 -3.90 9.01 -5.14
CA THR A 3 -2.58 8.37 -5.02
C THR A 3 -1.70 9.02 -3.94
N ALA A 4 -1.62 10.35 -3.90
CA ALA A 4 -0.83 11.05 -2.88
C ALA A 4 -1.27 10.71 -1.44
N LYS A 5 -2.59 10.69 -1.19
CA LYS A 5 -3.15 10.35 0.12
C LYS A 5 -2.93 8.89 0.51
N VAL A 6 -2.96 7.96 -0.46
CA VAL A 6 -2.62 6.55 -0.23
C VAL A 6 -1.17 6.43 0.19
N TYR A 7 -0.23 7.04 -0.55
CA TYR A 7 1.18 6.98 -0.18
C TYR A 7 1.47 7.65 1.17
N GLU A 8 0.79 8.74 1.51
CA GLU A 8 0.89 9.35 2.85
C GLU A 8 0.41 8.39 3.94
N LYS A 9 -0.73 7.73 3.74
CA LYS A 9 -1.25 6.74 4.69
C LYS A 9 -0.31 5.54 4.81
N VAL A 10 0.21 5.03 3.69
CA VAL A 10 1.21 3.95 3.66
C VAL A 10 2.49 4.37 4.40
N ALA A 11 3.01 5.57 4.17
CA ALA A 11 4.22 6.07 4.82
C ALA A 11 4.07 6.31 6.34
N ASN A 12 2.84 6.49 6.83
CA ASN A 12 2.55 6.54 8.27
C ASN A 12 2.60 5.16 8.93
N ILE A 13 2.51 4.08 8.15
CA ILE A 13 2.38 2.70 8.64
C ILE A 13 3.68 1.95 8.42
N ILE A 14 4.20 2.07 7.21
CA ILE A 14 5.37 1.36 6.75
C ILE A 14 6.55 2.33 6.79
N PRO A 15 7.61 2.03 7.55
CA PRO A 15 8.80 2.85 7.58
C PRO A 15 9.34 3.09 6.17
N ALA A 16 9.80 4.31 5.89
CA ALA A 16 10.38 4.64 4.59
C ALA A 16 11.57 3.74 4.21
N ASP A 17 12.30 3.21 5.19
CA ASP A 17 13.40 2.26 4.95
C ASP A 17 12.91 0.91 4.40
N GLU A 18 11.79 0.40 4.95
CA GLU A 18 11.13 -0.83 4.50
C GLU A 18 10.59 -0.66 3.06
N LEU A 19 9.99 0.50 2.74
CA LEU A 19 9.54 0.82 1.38
C LEU A 19 10.69 0.93 0.38
N ARG A 20 11.82 1.51 0.80
CA ARG A 20 13.03 1.63 -0.04
C ARG A 20 13.75 0.29 -0.24
N GLY A 21 13.50 -0.67 0.64
CA GLY A 21 14.03 -2.03 0.54
C GLY A 21 13.29 -2.90 -0.47
N LEU A 22 12.14 -2.46 -1.00
CA LEU A 22 11.39 -3.19 -2.01
C LEU A 22 12.14 -3.21 -3.35
N SER A 23 12.16 -4.37 -4.00
CA SER A 23 12.56 -4.44 -5.41
C SER A 23 11.49 -3.83 -6.31
N HIS A 24 11.81 -3.63 -7.60
CA HIS A 24 10.85 -3.07 -8.55
C HIS A 24 9.56 -3.91 -8.65
N GLY A 25 9.68 -5.24 -8.76
CA GLY A 25 8.51 -6.13 -8.82
C GLY A 25 7.68 -6.15 -7.54
N GLN A 26 8.33 -5.99 -6.38
CA GLN A 26 7.63 -5.87 -5.10
C GLN A 26 6.95 -4.50 -4.94
N THR A 27 7.52 -3.46 -5.54
CA THR A 27 6.91 -2.13 -5.58
C THR A 27 5.67 -2.15 -6.47
N ASP A 28 5.76 -2.74 -7.66
CA ASP A 28 4.64 -2.89 -8.58
C ASP A 28 3.51 -3.73 -7.93
N ALA A 29 3.85 -4.83 -7.26
CA ALA A 29 2.88 -5.66 -6.54
C ALA A 29 2.20 -4.89 -5.40
N LEU A 30 2.94 -4.05 -4.66
CA LEU A 30 2.37 -3.22 -3.61
C LEU A 30 1.38 -2.18 -4.18
N GLU A 31 1.73 -1.54 -5.30
CA GLU A 31 0.85 -0.57 -5.96
C GLU A 31 -0.44 -1.21 -6.47
N GLU A 32 -0.35 -2.43 -7.03
CA GLU A 32 -1.51 -3.19 -7.46
C GLU A 32 -2.42 -3.55 -6.28
N LEU A 33 -1.86 -4.09 -5.19
CA LEU A 33 -2.62 -4.46 -3.99
C LEU A 33 -3.29 -3.24 -3.34
N LEU A 34 -2.61 -2.08 -3.30
CA LEU A 34 -3.20 -0.83 -2.79
C LEU A 34 -4.32 -0.32 -3.70
N ALA A 35 -4.20 -0.49 -5.02
CA ALA A 35 -5.26 -0.15 -5.96
C ALA A 35 -6.48 -1.08 -5.82
N GLU A 36 -6.27 -2.36 -5.53
CA GLU A 36 -7.34 -3.30 -5.20
C GLU A 36 -8.06 -2.90 -3.92
N LEU A 37 -7.32 -2.57 -2.85
CA LEU A 37 -7.90 -2.09 -1.58
C LEU A 37 -8.73 -0.82 -1.79
N LEU A 38 -8.20 0.14 -2.54
CA LEU A 38 -8.93 1.33 -2.95
C LEU A 38 -10.25 0.96 -3.64
N ASN A 39 -10.24 0.01 -4.57
CA ASN A 39 -11.43 -0.40 -5.29
C ASN A 39 -12.47 -1.11 -4.39
N ILE A 40 -12.01 -1.90 -3.42
CA ILE A 40 -12.87 -2.56 -2.43
C ILE A 40 -13.61 -1.53 -1.57
N HIS A 41 -12.95 -0.43 -1.24
CA HIS A 41 -13.49 0.65 -0.40
C HIS A 41 -14.10 1.81 -1.23
N ASP A 42 -14.55 1.55 -2.46
CA ASP A 42 -15.18 2.55 -3.35
C ASP A 42 -14.31 3.82 -3.61
N GLY A 43 -12.99 3.68 -3.53
CA GLY A 43 -12.01 4.75 -3.64
C GLY A 43 -11.84 5.59 -2.37
N ASP A 44 -12.48 5.20 -1.27
CA ASP A 44 -12.34 5.83 0.03
C ASP A 44 -11.10 5.32 0.76
N ILE A 45 -10.09 6.18 0.81
CA ILE A 45 -8.81 5.90 1.46
C ILE A 45 -8.96 5.85 2.98
N GLU A 46 -9.93 6.59 3.54
CA GLU A 46 -10.09 6.65 4.98
C GLU A 46 -10.58 5.31 5.55
N GLU A 47 -11.39 4.59 4.78
CA GLU A 47 -11.91 3.26 5.11
C GLU A 47 -10.83 2.16 5.07
N ILE A 48 -9.75 2.34 4.29
CA ILE A 48 -8.64 1.38 4.26
C ILE A 48 -7.96 1.35 5.62
N THR A 49 -7.95 0.20 6.29
CA THR A 49 -7.40 0.05 7.63
C THR A 49 -5.88 -0.10 7.64
N TYR A 50 -5.30 0.06 8.83
CA TYR A 50 -3.89 -0.17 9.07
C TYR A 50 -3.46 -1.61 8.76
N ASP A 51 -4.26 -2.59 9.20
CA ASP A 51 -4.00 -4.02 8.98
C ASP A 51 -4.05 -4.38 7.49
N GLU A 52 -4.97 -3.80 6.71
CA GLU A 52 -5.05 -4.04 5.27
C GLU A 52 -3.80 -3.55 4.52
N ILE A 53 -3.28 -2.38 4.90
CA ILE A 53 -2.05 -1.83 4.30
C ILE A 53 -0.83 -2.67 4.69
N ASP A 54 -0.73 -3.09 5.94
CA ASP A 54 0.35 -3.97 6.40
C ASP A 54 0.29 -5.36 5.74
N GLU A 55 -0.91 -5.92 5.56
CA GLU A 55 -1.11 -7.18 4.84
C GLU A 55 -0.73 -7.06 3.37
N ALA A 56 -1.16 -6.00 2.69
CA ALA A 56 -0.79 -5.72 1.30
C ALA A 56 0.74 -5.63 1.15
N PHE A 57 1.41 -4.97 2.08
CA PHE A 57 2.86 -4.89 2.09
C PHE A 57 3.55 -6.23 2.32
N ARG A 58 3.10 -7.01 3.30
CA ARG A 58 3.65 -8.36 3.53
C ARG A 58 3.45 -9.26 2.33
N LYS A 59 2.30 -9.20 1.66
CA LYS A 59 2.02 -9.92 0.41
C LYS A 59 2.96 -9.45 -0.70
N ALA A 60 3.13 -8.16 -0.89
CA ALA A 60 4.03 -7.59 -1.89
C ALA A 60 5.48 -8.08 -1.73
N LYS A 61 5.97 -8.24 -0.49
CA LYS A 61 7.31 -8.79 -0.20
C LYS A 61 7.51 -10.25 -0.59
N THR A 62 6.44 -10.98 -0.92
CA THR A 62 6.51 -12.40 -1.33
C THR A 62 6.69 -12.60 -2.84
N PHE A 63 6.57 -11.53 -3.63
CA PHE A 63 6.88 -11.50 -5.06
C PHE A 63 8.38 -11.25 -5.28
#